data_AF-A0A662WPE6-F1
#
_entry.id   AF-A0A662WPE6-F1
#
_cell.length_a   1.000
_cell.length_b   1.000
_cell.length_c   1.000
_cell.angle_alpha   90.00
_cell.angle_beta   90.00
_cell.angle_gamma   90.00
#
_symmetry.space_group_name_H-M   'P 1'
#
loop_
_entity.id
_entity.type
_entity.pdbx_description
1 polymer ?
#
loop_
_entity_poly.entity_id
_entity_poly.type
_entity_poly.pdbx_seq_one_letter_code
_entity_poly.pdbx_strand_id
1 'polypeptide(L)'
;RVVRLWAQRRGLYSNKAGYLGGISWALLVCFVCQMFPRATVASLVHRFFSVLASWRWPTPILVAQPSANVEAAGSSCAQWDPRHNHHDRAHLMPIITPGFPAVNTAVNVNLSTLQVLREEFARGQRIMDDLRCRGLSSPSSWNQLFTPTEVLVRYDHHLVVELRAPTEEALAEWSSFVASRTRKLVETLQHTPSVASLQPLPGLIRPHESPAAADATADSAVGYYFIGYTVQAPPLPPSPVQRRGGRKNSVRAAPPVSAESSEDLARNCVASATRYFLATELNNATERKAGMQAEITYRAWHDLPSAIFPGGRCAAAGERARYILSQAHHVNLALGLGR
;
A
#
# COMPACT_ATOMS: atom_id res chain seq x y z
N ARG A 1 5.53 -9.24 -18.01
CA ARG A 1 6.39 -8.03 -18.10
C ARG A 1 5.60 -6.75 -17.83
N VAL A 2 4.56 -6.45 -18.62
CA VAL A 2 3.66 -5.29 -18.42
C VAL A 2 3.15 -5.17 -16.99
N VAL A 3 2.55 -6.24 -16.45
CA VAL A 3 2.03 -6.26 -15.06
C VAL A 3 3.13 -6.02 -14.02
N ARG A 4 4.35 -6.55 -14.22
CA ARG A 4 5.46 -6.30 -13.30
C ARG A 4 5.86 -4.83 -13.30
N LEU A 5 6.01 -4.21 -14.47
CA LEU A 5 6.33 -2.78 -14.59
C LEU A 5 5.23 -1.93 -13.92
N TRP A 6 3.97 -2.23 -14.21
CA TRP A 6 2.83 -1.57 -13.57
C TRP A 6 2.89 -1.71 -12.04
N ALA A 7 3.00 -2.93 -11.50
CA ALA A 7 3.05 -3.17 -10.07
C ALA A 7 4.23 -2.47 -9.39
N GLN A 8 5.41 -2.41 -10.04
CA GLN A 8 6.56 -1.67 -9.53
C GLN A 8 6.29 -0.16 -9.50
N ARG A 9 5.78 0.42 -10.59
CA ARG A 9 5.45 1.85 -10.67
C ARG A 9 4.38 2.24 -9.66
N ARG A 10 3.39 1.38 -9.42
CA ARG A 10 2.31 1.63 -8.45
C ARG A 10 2.66 1.28 -7.01
N GLY A 11 3.89 0.82 -6.73
CA GLY A 11 4.34 0.51 -5.37
C GLY A 11 3.70 -0.76 -4.78
N LEU A 12 3.31 -1.72 -5.62
CA LEU A 12 2.60 -2.96 -5.25
C LEU A 12 3.50 -4.21 -5.31
N TYR A 13 4.78 -4.04 -5.65
CA TYR A 13 5.74 -5.14 -5.84
C TYR A 13 6.63 -5.31 -4.60
N SER A 14 6.11 -5.89 -3.53
CA SER A 14 6.89 -6.27 -2.34
C SER A 14 6.09 -7.15 -1.39
N ASN A 15 6.47 -8.42 -1.28
CA ASN A 15 5.90 -9.33 -0.28
C ASN A 15 6.25 -8.92 1.16
N LYS A 16 7.42 -8.29 1.36
CA LYS A 16 7.88 -7.82 2.68
C LYS A 16 7.00 -6.68 3.22
N ALA A 17 6.51 -5.80 2.33
CA ALA A 17 5.63 -4.69 2.69
C ALA A 17 4.13 -5.08 2.74
N GLY A 18 3.80 -6.37 2.59
CA GLY A 18 2.42 -6.84 2.59
C GLY A 18 1.70 -6.73 1.25
N TYR A 19 2.42 -6.52 0.14
CA TYR A 19 1.87 -6.64 -1.21
C TYR A 19 2.32 -7.96 -1.86
N LEU A 20 2.35 -8.02 -3.19
CA LEU A 20 2.61 -9.24 -3.93
C LEU A 20 4.06 -9.33 -4.41
N GLY A 21 4.63 -10.52 -4.27
CA GLY A 21 5.94 -10.87 -4.82
C GLY A 21 5.87 -11.30 -6.29
N GLY A 22 7.04 -11.56 -6.89
CA GLY A 22 7.12 -11.94 -8.31
C GLY A 22 6.33 -13.21 -8.67
N ILE A 23 6.36 -14.21 -7.79
CA ILE A 23 5.62 -15.48 -7.98
C ILE A 23 4.12 -15.22 -7.98
N SER A 24 3.60 -14.46 -7.01
CA SER A 24 2.18 -14.11 -6.93
C SER A 24 1.71 -13.41 -8.20
N TRP A 25 2.45 -12.40 -8.69
CA TRP A 25 2.13 -11.73 -9.95
C TRP A 25 2.15 -12.67 -11.15
N ALA A 26 3.11 -13.60 -11.21
CA ALA A 26 3.19 -14.59 -12.28
C ALA A 26 1.98 -15.54 -12.28
N LEU A 27 1.55 -16.01 -11.10
CA LEU A 27 0.39 -16.87 -10.94
C LEU A 27 -0.91 -16.16 -11.33
N LEU A 28 -1.09 -14.90 -10.92
CA LEU A 28 -2.24 -14.09 -11.34
C LEU A 28 -2.32 -13.91 -12.86
N VAL A 29 -1.18 -13.64 -13.51
CA VAL A 29 -1.11 -13.54 -14.97
C VAL A 29 -1.40 -14.89 -15.62
N CYS A 30 -0.82 -15.98 -15.10
CA CYS A 30 -1.04 -17.34 -15.60
C CYS A 30 -2.52 -17.72 -15.55
N PHE A 31 -3.18 -17.47 -14.42
CA PHE A 31 -4.61 -17.72 -14.23
C PHE A 31 -5.45 -17.00 -15.31
N VAL A 32 -5.17 -15.72 -15.57
CA VAL A 32 -5.91 -14.96 -16.60
C VAL A 32 -5.60 -15.48 -18.01
N CYS A 33 -4.36 -15.88 -18.29
CA CYS A 33 -4.01 -16.52 -19.57
C CYS A 33 -4.77 -17.83 -19.79
N GLN A 34 -4.96 -18.64 -18.74
CA GLN A 34 -5.75 -19.88 -18.82
C GLN A 34 -7.22 -19.61 -19.14
N MET A 35 -7.81 -18.53 -18.60
CA MET A 35 -9.20 -18.16 -18.91
C MET A 35 -9.38 -17.61 -20.33
N PHE A 36 -8.33 -17.06 -20.95
CA PHE A 36 -8.39 -16.42 -22.27
C PHE A 36 -7.26 -16.89 -23.20
N PRO A 37 -7.22 -18.18 -23.59
CA PRO A 37 -6.07 -18.79 -24.26
C PRO A 37 -5.79 -18.25 -25.67
N ARG A 38 -6.77 -17.60 -26.31
CA ARG A 38 -6.65 -17.02 -27.67
C ARG A 38 -6.55 -15.49 -27.67
N ALA A 39 -6.48 -14.86 -26.50
CA ALA A 39 -6.44 -13.40 -26.41
C ALA A 39 -5.06 -12.85 -26.79
N THR A 40 -5.06 -11.70 -27.46
CA THR A 40 -3.83 -10.94 -27.72
C THR A 40 -3.26 -10.38 -26.41
N VAL A 41 -1.98 -9.98 -26.41
CA VAL A 41 -1.33 -9.41 -25.20
C VAL A 41 -2.09 -8.19 -24.68
N ALA A 42 -2.50 -7.27 -25.56
CA ALA A 42 -3.27 -6.09 -25.15
C ALA A 42 -4.61 -6.48 -24.51
N SER A 43 -5.30 -7.47 -25.10
CA SER A 43 -6.55 -8.01 -24.56
C SER A 43 -6.34 -8.69 -23.21
N LEU A 44 -5.24 -9.45 -23.04
CA LEU A 44 -4.90 -10.10 -21.77
C LEU A 44 -4.64 -9.08 -20.65
N VAL A 45 -4.01 -7.95 -20.95
CA VAL A 45 -3.81 -6.89 -19.95
C VAL A 45 -5.14 -6.25 -19.55
N HIS A 46 -6.04 -5.99 -20.51
CA HIS A 46 -7.40 -5.53 -20.21
C HIS A 46 -8.15 -6.53 -19.32
N ARG A 47 -8.15 -7.81 -19.72
CA ARG A 47 -8.78 -8.91 -18.95
C ARG A 47 -8.18 -9.07 -17.56
N PHE A 48 -6.87 -8.91 -17.42
CA PHE A 48 -6.17 -9.01 -16.13
C PHE A 48 -6.78 -8.04 -15.11
N PHE A 49 -6.92 -6.77 -15.47
CA PHE A 49 -7.52 -5.79 -14.56
C PHE A 49 -9.01 -6.04 -14.34
N SER A 50 -9.77 -6.36 -15.40
CA SER A 50 -11.21 -6.61 -15.29
C SER A 50 -11.54 -7.80 -14.37
N VAL A 51 -10.78 -8.89 -14.49
CA VAL A 51 -10.94 -10.09 -13.66
C VAL A 51 -10.57 -9.80 -12.21
N LEU A 52 -9.41 -9.19 -11.97
CA LEU A 52 -8.92 -8.97 -10.59
C LEU A 52 -9.66 -7.85 -9.85
N ALA A 53 -10.20 -6.86 -10.56
CA ALA A 53 -11.03 -5.83 -9.97
C ALA A 53 -12.39 -6.37 -9.49
N SER A 54 -12.94 -7.38 -10.19
CA SER A 54 -14.21 -8.03 -9.85
C SER A 54 -14.06 -9.32 -9.02
N TRP A 55 -12.82 -9.77 -8.79
CA TRP A 55 -12.55 -10.98 -8.03
C TRP A 55 -13.03 -10.89 -6.59
N ARG A 56 -13.76 -11.90 -6.14
CA ARG A 56 -14.37 -11.96 -4.81
C ARG A 56 -13.40 -12.57 -3.81
N TRP A 57 -12.45 -11.79 -3.32
CA TRP A 57 -11.59 -12.19 -2.22
C TRP A 57 -12.41 -12.53 -0.95
N PRO A 58 -12.08 -13.58 -0.19
CA PRO A 58 -10.85 -14.38 -0.25
C PRO A 58 -10.93 -15.67 -1.09
N THR A 59 -11.79 -15.76 -2.12
CA THR A 59 -11.79 -16.94 -3.01
C THR A 59 -10.39 -17.18 -3.59
N PRO A 60 -9.80 -18.38 -3.42
CA PRO A 60 -8.42 -18.64 -3.82
C PRO A 60 -8.26 -18.64 -5.33
N ILE A 61 -7.14 -18.11 -5.81
CA ILE A 61 -6.72 -18.28 -7.21
C ILE A 61 -5.83 -19.52 -7.29
N LEU A 62 -6.27 -20.48 -8.10
CA LEU A 62 -5.61 -21.76 -8.35
C LEU A 62 -5.26 -21.84 -9.84
N VAL A 63 -3.98 -22.06 -10.17
CA VAL A 63 -3.52 -22.28 -11.55
C VAL A 63 -3.58 -23.77 -11.95
N ALA A 64 -3.55 -24.66 -10.95
CA ALA A 64 -3.76 -26.08 -11.08
C ALA A 64 -4.51 -26.59 -9.85
N GLN A 65 -5.16 -27.74 -9.97
CA GLN A 65 -5.74 -28.42 -8.81
C GLN A 65 -4.60 -28.92 -7.92
N PRO A 66 -4.55 -28.56 -6.63
CA PRO A 66 -3.56 -29.09 -5.71
C PRO A 66 -3.67 -30.62 -5.62
N SER A 67 -2.53 -31.32 -5.57
CA SER A 67 -2.51 -32.78 -5.47
C SER A 67 -3.25 -33.27 -4.21
N ALA A 68 -4.13 -34.26 -4.37
CA ALA A 68 -4.88 -34.87 -3.27
C ALA A 68 -4.07 -35.93 -2.49
N ASN A 69 -2.92 -36.36 -3.03
CA ASN A 69 -2.12 -37.47 -2.48
C ASN A 69 -1.25 -37.02 -1.30
N VAL A 70 -1.89 -36.56 -0.23
CA VAL A 70 -1.26 -36.28 1.06
C VAL A 70 -0.63 -37.55 1.65
N GLU A 71 -1.13 -38.74 1.28
CA GLU A 71 -0.66 -40.03 1.79
C GLU A 71 0.74 -40.45 1.28
N ALA A 72 1.20 -39.92 0.14
CA ALA A 72 2.51 -40.26 -0.42
C ALA A 72 3.64 -39.37 0.13
N ALA A 73 3.29 -38.22 0.72
CA ALA A 73 4.23 -37.36 1.40
C ALA A 73 4.08 -37.61 2.90
N GLY A 74 5.14 -38.12 3.54
CA GLY A 74 5.11 -38.39 4.98
C GLY A 74 4.52 -37.23 5.80
N SER A 75 4.04 -37.55 7.00
CA SER A 75 3.23 -36.75 7.94
C SER A 75 3.76 -35.36 8.34
N SER A 76 4.83 -34.85 7.73
CA SER A 76 5.47 -33.55 8.00
C SER A 76 5.16 -32.44 6.98
N CYS A 77 4.55 -32.74 5.83
CA CYS A 77 4.38 -31.73 4.77
C CYS A 77 2.99 -31.05 4.82
N ALA A 78 2.90 -29.89 5.49
CA ALA A 78 1.66 -29.12 5.58
C ALA A 78 1.39 -28.33 4.28
N GLN A 79 0.32 -28.70 3.57
CA GLN A 79 -0.21 -27.98 2.42
C GLN A 79 -1.29 -26.97 2.86
N TRP A 80 -1.43 -25.87 2.11
CA TRP A 80 -2.49 -24.89 2.33
C TRP A 80 -3.88 -25.54 2.29
N ASP A 81 -4.58 -25.53 3.43
CA ASP A 81 -5.93 -26.10 3.57
C ASP A 81 -6.79 -25.24 4.52
N PRO A 82 -7.59 -24.30 4.00
CA PRO A 82 -8.41 -23.41 4.81
C PRO A 82 -9.56 -24.14 5.54
N ARG A 83 -9.85 -25.41 5.20
CA ARG A 83 -10.90 -26.19 5.86
C ARG A 83 -10.44 -26.66 7.24
N HIS A 84 -9.17 -27.06 7.37
CA HIS A 84 -8.62 -27.61 8.60
C HIS A 84 -7.71 -26.61 9.34
N ASN A 85 -6.99 -25.75 8.62
CA ASN A 85 -6.08 -24.77 9.23
C ASN A 85 -6.75 -23.39 9.36
N HIS A 86 -6.89 -22.91 10.60
CA HIS A 86 -7.50 -21.61 10.88
C HIS A 86 -6.66 -20.43 10.37
N HIS A 87 -5.33 -20.57 10.30
CA HIS A 87 -4.46 -19.54 9.74
C HIS A 87 -4.70 -19.41 8.24
N ASP A 88 -4.78 -20.53 7.53
CA ASP A 88 -5.05 -20.55 6.09
C ASP A 88 -6.42 -19.97 5.75
N ARG A 89 -7.41 -20.21 6.63
CA ARG A 89 -8.76 -19.64 6.53
C ARG A 89 -8.79 -18.12 6.71
N ALA A 90 -7.85 -17.56 7.47
CA ALA A 90 -7.75 -16.13 7.71
C ALA A 90 -7.03 -15.37 6.57
N HIS A 91 -6.46 -16.05 5.58
CA HIS A 91 -5.80 -15.41 4.46
C HIS A 91 -6.78 -14.57 3.62
N LEU A 92 -6.41 -13.31 3.37
CA LEU A 92 -7.28 -12.34 2.71
C LEU A 92 -7.23 -12.42 1.18
N MET A 93 -6.09 -12.83 0.62
CA MET A 93 -5.85 -12.87 -0.83
C MET A 93 -5.11 -14.15 -1.24
N PRO A 94 -5.72 -15.35 -1.14
CA PRO A 94 -4.98 -16.59 -1.36
C PRO A 94 -4.60 -16.78 -2.85
N ILE A 95 -3.31 -16.88 -3.13
CA ILE A 95 -2.75 -17.15 -4.47
C ILE A 95 -1.83 -18.36 -4.36
N ILE A 96 -2.31 -19.51 -4.80
CA ILE A 96 -1.76 -20.81 -4.41
C ILE A 96 -0.79 -21.33 -5.47
N THR A 97 0.36 -21.85 -5.03
CA THR A 97 1.33 -22.51 -5.92
C THR A 97 0.76 -23.82 -6.48
N PRO A 98 1.06 -24.16 -7.74
CA PRO A 98 0.53 -25.38 -8.37
C PRO A 98 1.24 -26.66 -7.92
N GLY A 99 2.50 -26.58 -7.46
CA GLY A 99 3.29 -27.73 -7.03
C GLY A 99 3.01 -28.14 -5.58
N PHE A 100 3.24 -29.42 -5.26
CA PHE A 100 3.15 -29.95 -3.89
C PHE A 100 4.44 -29.65 -3.09
N PRO A 101 4.34 -29.22 -1.82
CA PRO A 101 3.12 -28.78 -1.14
C PRO A 101 2.62 -27.46 -1.71
N ALA A 102 1.30 -27.37 -1.92
CA ALA A 102 0.68 -26.13 -2.38
C ALA A 102 0.69 -25.10 -1.23
N VAL A 103 1.19 -23.91 -1.47
CA VAL A 103 1.32 -22.85 -0.46
C VAL A 103 0.73 -21.54 -0.96
N ASN A 104 0.22 -20.72 -0.06
CA ASN A 104 -0.20 -19.36 -0.38
C ASN A 104 1.05 -18.47 -0.54
N THR A 105 1.17 -17.80 -1.70
CA THR A 105 2.29 -16.88 -1.98
C THR A 105 2.05 -15.46 -1.46
N ALA A 106 0.82 -15.15 -1.04
CA ALA A 106 0.38 -13.82 -0.62
C ALA A 106 -0.08 -13.80 0.85
N VAL A 107 0.57 -14.60 1.71
CA VAL A 107 0.27 -14.71 3.15
C VAL A 107 0.39 -13.39 3.91
N ASN A 108 1.22 -12.47 3.41
CA ASN A 108 1.52 -11.20 4.05
C ASN A 108 0.53 -10.08 3.70
N VAL A 109 -0.44 -10.33 2.81
CA VAL A 109 -1.47 -9.35 2.46
C VAL A 109 -2.38 -9.12 3.65
N ASN A 110 -2.51 -7.86 4.07
CA ASN A 110 -3.37 -7.43 5.17
C ASN A 110 -4.56 -6.61 4.64
N LEU A 111 -5.45 -6.14 5.53
CA LEU A 111 -6.66 -5.43 5.13
C LEU A 111 -6.34 -4.15 4.35
N SER A 112 -5.34 -3.42 4.81
CA SER A 112 -4.90 -2.15 4.22
C SER A 112 -4.30 -2.36 2.82
N THR A 113 -3.38 -3.32 2.68
CA THR A 113 -2.74 -3.59 1.37
C THR A 113 -3.69 -4.27 0.40
N LEU A 114 -4.62 -5.11 0.86
CA LEU A 114 -5.69 -5.65 0.03
C LEU A 114 -6.58 -4.54 -0.53
N GLN A 115 -6.95 -3.55 0.29
CA GLN A 115 -7.73 -2.40 -0.18
C GLN A 115 -6.98 -1.66 -1.29
N VAL A 116 -5.69 -1.35 -1.09
CA VAL A 116 -4.86 -0.69 -2.10
C VAL A 116 -4.76 -1.52 -3.39
N LEU A 117 -4.57 -2.83 -3.28
CA LEU A 117 -4.54 -3.73 -4.45
C LEU A 117 -5.86 -3.67 -5.23
N ARG A 118 -7.01 -3.70 -4.54
CA ARG A 118 -8.34 -3.59 -5.17
C ARG A 118 -8.54 -2.23 -5.85
N GLU A 119 -8.17 -1.14 -5.19
CA GLU A 119 -8.22 0.21 -5.77
C GLU A 119 -7.38 0.31 -7.04
N GLU A 120 -6.18 -0.25 -7.04
CA GLU A 120 -5.26 -0.23 -8.19
C GLU A 120 -5.71 -1.16 -9.33
N PHE A 121 -6.34 -2.31 -9.04
CA PHE A 121 -6.98 -3.12 -10.07
C PHE A 121 -8.16 -2.39 -10.72
N ALA A 122 -9.02 -1.74 -9.92
CA ALA A 122 -10.14 -0.95 -10.42
C ALA A 122 -9.67 0.28 -11.22
N ARG A 123 -8.58 0.93 -10.79
CA ARG A 123 -7.91 2.01 -11.56
C ARG A 123 -7.41 1.48 -12.90
N GLY A 124 -6.69 0.36 -12.90
CA GLY A 124 -6.21 -0.27 -14.13
C GLY A 124 -7.33 -0.65 -15.08
N GLN A 125 -8.45 -1.18 -14.55
CA GLN A 125 -9.63 -1.51 -15.35
C GLN A 125 -10.20 -0.27 -16.04
N ARG A 126 -10.43 0.82 -15.29
CA ARG A 126 -10.95 2.09 -15.84
C ARG A 126 -10.07 2.65 -16.97
N ILE A 127 -8.75 2.65 -16.77
CA ILE A 127 -7.79 3.12 -17.79
C ILE A 127 -7.89 2.23 -19.03
N MET A 128 -7.87 0.90 -18.86
CA MET A 128 -7.92 -0.03 -19.98
C MET A 128 -9.27 0.01 -20.72
N ASP A 129 -10.37 0.28 -20.02
CA ASP A 129 -11.69 0.50 -20.63
C ASP A 129 -11.74 1.78 -21.47
N ASP A 130 -11.21 2.90 -20.97
CA ASP A 130 -11.12 4.16 -21.72
C ASP A 130 -10.26 4.01 -22.98
N LEU A 131 -9.09 3.36 -22.85
CA LEU A 131 -8.20 3.06 -23.96
C LEU A 131 -8.88 2.23 -25.05
N ARG A 132 -9.62 1.20 -24.64
CA ARG A 132 -10.37 0.34 -25.54
C ARG A 132 -11.49 1.11 -26.25
N CYS A 133 -12.24 1.96 -25.53
CA CYS A 133 -13.33 2.74 -26.10
C CYS A 133 -12.84 3.77 -27.13
N ARG A 134 -11.66 4.36 -26.91
CA ARG A 134 -11.07 5.36 -27.81
C ARG A 134 -10.25 4.77 -28.96
N GLY A 135 -10.14 3.44 -29.04
CA GLY A 135 -9.31 2.76 -30.04
C GLY A 135 -7.82 3.11 -29.95
N LEU A 136 -7.37 3.59 -28.79
CA LEU A 136 -6.03 4.15 -28.63
C LEU A 136 -5.00 3.03 -28.54
N SER A 137 -4.15 2.94 -29.57
CA SER A 137 -3.08 1.95 -29.67
C SER A 137 -1.67 2.57 -29.54
N SER A 138 -1.57 3.89 -29.40
CA SER A 138 -0.27 4.56 -29.32
C SER A 138 0.45 4.22 -28.00
N PRO A 139 1.79 4.11 -28.00
CA PRO A 139 2.56 3.89 -26.77
C PRO A 139 2.30 4.94 -25.68
N SER A 140 2.07 6.20 -26.07
CA SER A 140 1.78 7.30 -25.16
C SER A 140 0.49 7.08 -24.34
N SER A 141 -0.46 6.33 -24.89
CA SER A 141 -1.73 6.05 -24.23
C SER A 141 -1.57 5.14 -23.00
N TRP A 142 -0.49 4.36 -22.94
CA TRP A 142 -0.18 3.49 -21.80
C TRP A 142 0.51 4.21 -20.64
N ASN A 143 0.96 5.45 -20.83
CA ASN A 143 1.69 6.20 -19.80
C ASN A 143 0.88 6.39 -18.52
N GLN A 144 -0.45 6.53 -18.65
CA GLN A 144 -1.34 6.65 -17.50
C GLN A 144 -1.34 5.37 -16.64
N LEU A 145 -1.27 4.20 -17.27
CA LEU A 145 -1.19 2.93 -16.53
C LEU A 145 0.09 2.87 -15.69
N PHE A 146 1.22 3.30 -16.24
CA PHE A 146 2.55 3.23 -15.62
C PHE A 146 2.96 4.49 -14.83
N THR A 147 2.01 5.39 -14.56
CA THR A 147 2.26 6.57 -13.71
C THR A 147 2.73 6.11 -12.33
N PRO A 148 3.82 6.66 -11.78
CA PRO A 148 4.30 6.30 -10.44
C PRO A 148 3.24 6.53 -9.36
N THR A 149 3.30 5.75 -8.28
CA THR A 149 2.38 5.88 -7.14
C THR A 149 2.51 7.24 -6.47
N GLU A 150 1.37 7.77 -6.05
CA GLU A 150 1.25 9.13 -5.53
C GLU A 150 1.29 9.17 -3.99
N VAL A 151 1.72 8.11 -3.29
CA VAL A 151 1.67 8.01 -1.80
C VAL A 151 2.21 9.25 -1.08
N LEU A 152 3.34 9.81 -1.56
CA LEU A 152 3.94 10.99 -0.94
C LEU A 152 3.10 12.25 -1.09
N VAL A 153 2.25 12.35 -2.12
CA VAL A 153 1.40 13.52 -2.38
C VAL A 153 -0.09 13.25 -2.16
N ARG A 154 -0.48 11.99 -1.95
CA ARG A 154 -1.86 11.54 -1.74
C ARG A 154 -2.35 11.79 -0.32
N TYR A 155 -1.50 11.56 0.68
CA TYR A 155 -1.87 11.59 2.09
C TYR A 155 -1.48 12.93 2.73
N ASP A 156 -2.25 13.40 3.72
CA ASP A 156 -1.91 14.54 4.57
C ASP A 156 -0.97 14.16 5.72
N HIS A 157 -1.00 12.88 6.11
CA HIS A 157 -0.27 12.35 7.26
C HIS A 157 0.61 11.18 6.83
N HIS A 158 1.85 11.20 7.34
CA HIS A 158 2.85 10.18 7.05
C HIS A 158 3.56 9.75 8.32
N LEU A 159 3.81 8.44 8.43
CA LEU A 159 4.87 7.92 9.27
C LEU A 159 6.14 7.81 8.45
N VAL A 160 7.20 8.43 8.95
CA VAL A 160 8.52 8.45 8.32
C VAL A 160 9.45 7.58 9.14
N VAL A 161 9.93 6.49 8.53
CA VAL A 161 10.97 5.64 9.10
C VAL A 161 12.30 6.10 8.50
N GLU A 162 13.06 6.85 9.27
CA GLU A 162 14.38 7.33 8.91
C GLU A 162 15.44 6.31 9.35
N LEU A 163 16.27 5.88 8.41
CA LEU A 163 17.36 4.95 8.62
C LEU A 163 18.68 5.64 8.39
N ARG A 164 19.63 5.47 9.30
CA ARG A 164 21.01 5.95 9.16
C ARG A 164 21.98 4.80 9.35
N ALA A 165 23.05 4.80 8.58
CA ALA A 165 24.13 3.83 8.69
C ALA A 165 25.47 4.47 8.27
N PRO A 166 26.62 3.95 8.72
CA PRO A 166 27.92 4.53 8.38
C PRO A 166 28.30 4.39 6.91
N THR A 167 27.82 3.35 6.22
CA THR A 167 28.09 3.11 4.79
C THR A 167 26.83 2.74 4.03
N GLU A 168 26.87 2.81 2.69
CA GLU A 168 25.75 2.40 1.83
C GLU A 168 25.45 0.91 1.93
N GLU A 169 26.47 0.06 2.07
CA GLU A 169 26.29 -1.38 2.27
C GLU A 169 25.60 -1.66 3.60
N ALA A 170 26.04 -0.98 4.66
CA ALA A 170 25.42 -1.06 5.98
C ALA A 170 23.95 -0.59 5.91
N LEU A 171 23.66 0.49 5.17
CA LEU A 171 22.28 0.92 4.99
C LEU A 171 21.45 -0.09 4.19
N ALA A 172 22.01 -0.72 3.16
CA ALA A 172 21.31 -1.73 2.37
C ALA A 172 20.93 -2.95 3.23
N GLU A 173 21.84 -3.42 4.09
CA GLU A 173 21.57 -4.48 5.07
C GLU A 173 20.48 -4.04 6.06
N TRP A 174 20.65 -2.87 6.67
CA TRP A 174 19.73 -2.35 7.68
C TRP A 174 18.33 -2.11 7.11
N SER A 175 18.24 -1.51 5.94
CA SER A 175 16.98 -1.26 5.25
C SER A 175 16.28 -2.54 4.82
N SER A 176 17.01 -3.59 4.43
CA SER A 176 16.44 -4.91 4.10
C SER A 176 15.85 -5.60 5.33
N PHE A 177 16.50 -5.47 6.49
CA PHE A 177 15.99 -5.94 7.77
C PHE A 177 14.74 -5.17 8.19
N VAL A 178 14.78 -3.83 8.24
CA VAL A 178 13.63 -2.99 8.62
C VAL A 178 12.44 -3.23 7.69
N ALA A 179 12.66 -3.34 6.38
CA ALA A 179 11.60 -3.67 5.42
C ALA A 179 10.93 -5.02 5.70
N SER A 180 11.69 -6.01 6.20
CA SER A 180 11.13 -7.33 6.56
C SER A 180 10.20 -7.27 7.78
N ARG A 181 10.41 -6.28 8.66
CA ARG A 181 9.61 -6.08 9.89
C ARG A 181 8.45 -5.12 9.69
N THR A 182 8.54 -4.22 8.70
CA THR A 182 7.55 -3.15 8.44
C THR A 182 6.11 -3.65 8.35
N ARG A 183 5.89 -4.87 7.84
CA ARG A 183 4.55 -5.50 7.82
C ARG A 183 3.88 -5.53 9.19
N LYS A 184 4.63 -5.83 10.26
CA LYS A 184 4.10 -5.89 11.63
C LYS A 184 3.61 -4.52 12.12
N LEU A 185 4.34 -3.45 11.77
CA LEU A 185 3.91 -2.09 12.07
C LEU A 185 2.60 -1.77 11.35
N VAL A 186 2.51 -2.08 10.05
CA VAL A 186 1.29 -1.87 9.24
C VAL A 186 0.11 -2.66 9.80
N GLU A 187 0.35 -3.91 10.22
CA GLU A 187 -0.65 -4.78 10.85
C GLU A 187 -1.11 -4.27 12.22
N THR A 188 -0.24 -3.64 13.01
CA THR A 188 -0.64 -2.99 14.27
C THR A 188 -1.45 -1.72 14.00
N LEU A 189 -1.02 -0.91 13.03
CA LEU A 189 -1.64 0.36 12.69
C LEU A 189 -3.03 0.20 12.07
N GLN A 190 -3.26 -0.81 11.23
CA GLN A 190 -4.59 -1.05 10.63
C GLN A 190 -5.68 -1.36 11.68
N HIS A 191 -5.29 -1.82 12.87
CA HIS A 191 -6.22 -2.09 13.99
C HIS A 191 -6.26 -0.95 15.00
N THR A 192 -5.52 0.13 14.76
CA THR A 192 -5.50 1.29 15.64
C THR A 192 -6.77 2.13 15.46
N PRO A 193 -7.52 2.43 16.54
CA PRO A 193 -8.69 3.28 16.46
C PRO A 193 -8.34 4.64 15.85
N SER A 194 -9.23 5.17 15.00
CA SER A 194 -9.06 6.41 14.23
C SER A 194 -8.21 6.30 12.96
N VAL A 195 -7.42 5.24 12.75
CA VAL A 195 -6.74 5.03 11.44
C VAL A 195 -7.78 4.51 10.45
N ALA A 196 -8.03 5.25 9.37
CA ALA A 196 -9.07 4.94 8.40
C ALA A 196 -8.54 4.26 7.14
N SER A 197 -7.38 4.70 6.64
CA SER A 197 -6.67 4.06 5.53
C SER A 197 -5.17 4.15 5.75
N LEU A 198 -4.44 3.17 5.24
CA LEU A 198 -3.00 3.02 5.46
C LEU A 198 -2.35 2.45 4.20
N GLN A 199 -1.26 3.07 3.74
CA GLN A 199 -0.56 2.64 2.54
C GLN A 199 0.96 2.69 2.77
N PRO A 200 1.62 1.55 3.04
CA PRO A 200 3.07 1.49 3.09
C PRO A 200 3.65 1.63 1.69
N LEU A 201 4.71 2.41 1.55
CA LEU A 201 5.51 2.51 0.33
C LEU A 201 6.70 1.54 0.43
N PRO A 202 6.82 0.52 -0.45
CA PRO A 202 7.83 -0.53 -0.26
C PRO A 202 9.28 -0.13 -0.55
N GLY A 203 9.50 0.94 -1.31
CA GLY A 203 10.82 1.35 -1.74
C GLY A 203 11.50 2.26 -0.73
N LEU A 204 12.79 2.04 -0.49
CA LEU A 204 13.63 2.99 0.25
C LEU A 204 13.84 4.22 -0.62
N ILE A 205 13.51 5.40 -0.08
CA ILE A 205 13.76 6.68 -0.75
C ILE A 205 15.06 7.27 -0.22
N ARG A 206 15.90 7.69 -1.14
CA ARG A 206 17.15 8.39 -0.87
C ARG A 206 16.92 9.90 -0.95
N PRO A 207 17.50 10.69 -0.04
CA PRO A 207 17.53 12.14 -0.22
C PRO A 207 18.30 12.47 -1.51
N HIS A 208 17.75 13.36 -2.32
CA HIS A 208 18.45 13.96 -3.44
C HIS A 208 19.50 14.92 -2.89
N GLU A 209 20.75 14.68 -3.25
CA GLU A 209 21.85 15.58 -2.93
C GLU A 209 21.63 16.91 -3.66
N SER A 210 21.60 18.01 -2.91
CA SER A 210 21.72 19.34 -3.51
C SER A 210 23.17 19.50 -3.98
N PRO A 211 23.43 20.01 -5.19
CA PRO A 211 24.81 20.23 -5.67
C PRO A 211 25.65 21.13 -4.74
N ALA A 212 25.02 21.92 -3.86
CA ALA A 212 25.70 22.74 -2.85
C ALA A 212 26.11 22.00 -1.56
N ALA A 213 25.65 20.75 -1.37
CA ALA A 213 25.95 19.95 -0.18
C ALA A 213 27.05 18.89 -0.42
N ALA A 214 27.56 18.78 -1.64
CA ALA A 214 28.61 17.83 -2.01
C ALA A 214 29.98 18.12 -1.33
N ASP A 215 30.16 19.35 -0.81
CA ASP A 215 31.36 19.76 -0.07
C ASP A 215 31.30 19.46 1.44
N ALA A 216 30.16 18.96 1.95
CA ALA A 216 30.05 18.46 3.31
C ALA A 216 30.18 16.94 3.27
N THR A 217 31.27 16.41 3.83
CA THR A 217 31.49 14.98 4.09
C THR A 217 30.23 14.36 4.72
N ALA A 218 29.42 13.68 3.92
CA ALA A 218 28.22 12.99 4.40
C ALA A 218 28.68 11.75 5.17
N ASP A 219 28.96 11.93 6.46
CA ASP A 219 29.51 10.92 7.38
C ASP A 219 28.55 9.73 7.64
N SER A 220 27.34 9.74 7.07
CA SER A 220 26.40 8.61 7.18
C SER A 220 25.42 8.55 6.01
N ALA A 221 25.19 7.34 5.51
CA ALA A 221 24.17 7.00 4.53
C ALA A 221 22.77 7.10 5.17
N VAL A 222 21.82 7.76 4.49
CA VAL A 222 20.46 7.99 5.01
C VAL A 222 19.41 7.51 4.01
N GLY A 223 18.38 6.83 4.51
CA GLY A 223 17.23 6.40 3.71
C GLY A 223 15.91 6.49 4.46
N TYR A 224 14.82 6.59 3.71
CA TYR A 224 13.48 6.79 4.26
C TYR A 224 12.50 5.74 3.74
N TYR A 225 11.71 5.15 4.64
CA TYR A 225 10.45 4.50 4.29
C TYR A 225 9.27 5.37 4.71
N PHE A 226 8.19 5.31 3.94
CA PHE A 226 6.98 6.10 4.20
C PHE A 226 5.77 5.20 4.32
N ILE A 227 4.90 5.54 5.25
CA ILE A 227 3.56 4.98 5.35
C ILE A 227 2.58 6.15 5.36
N GLY A 228 1.86 6.34 4.26
CA GLY A 228 0.81 7.35 4.18
C GLY A 228 -0.47 6.84 4.82
N TYR A 229 -1.21 7.70 5.54
CA TYR A 229 -2.46 7.29 6.16
C TYR A 229 -3.48 8.42 6.26
N THR A 230 -4.73 8.05 6.48
CA THR A 230 -5.81 8.99 6.81
C THR A 230 -6.39 8.65 8.17
N VAL A 231 -6.93 9.66 8.84
CA VAL A 231 -7.66 9.49 10.08
C VAL A 231 -9.15 9.72 9.90
N GLN A 232 -9.95 9.05 10.70
CA GLN A 232 -11.38 9.31 10.85
C GLN A 232 -11.66 9.66 12.30
N ALA A 233 -12.31 10.80 12.52
CA ALA A 233 -12.73 11.19 13.86
C ALA A 233 -13.69 10.12 14.42
N PRO A 234 -13.55 9.75 15.71
CA PRO A 234 -14.48 8.81 16.33
C PRO A 234 -15.91 9.37 16.21
N PRO A 235 -16.91 8.51 15.93
CA PRO A 235 -18.29 8.94 15.89
C PRO A 235 -18.64 9.56 17.25
N LEU A 236 -19.17 10.79 17.23
CA LEU A 236 -19.66 11.44 18.44
C LEU A 236 -20.69 10.52 19.12
N PRO A 237 -20.65 10.39 20.46
CA PRO A 237 -21.69 9.65 21.16
C PRO A 237 -23.05 10.26 20.81
N PRO A 238 -24.10 9.44 20.66
CA PRO A 238 -25.44 9.96 20.39
C PRO A 238 -25.78 10.95 21.50
N SER A 239 -26.05 12.20 21.13
CA SER A 239 -26.46 13.21 22.09
C SER A 239 -27.65 12.67 22.88
N PRO A 240 -27.69 12.83 24.22
CA PRO A 240 -28.82 12.37 24.99
C PRO A 240 -30.08 13.01 24.43
N VAL A 241 -31.01 12.18 23.97
CA VAL A 241 -32.30 12.60 23.42
C VAL A 241 -33.03 13.37 24.53
N GLN A 242 -32.92 14.69 24.53
CA GLN A 242 -33.83 15.53 25.31
C GLN A 242 -35.21 15.38 24.69
N ARG A 243 -36.05 14.53 25.29
CA ARG A 243 -37.50 14.54 25.06
C ARG A 243 -38.02 15.90 25.54
N ARG A 244 -38.02 16.89 24.66
CA ARG A 244 -38.81 18.11 24.82
C ARG A 244 -39.64 18.31 23.55
N GLY A 245 -40.95 18.36 23.75
CA GLY A 245 -41.95 18.28 22.70
C GLY A 245 -41.79 19.35 21.61
N GLY A 246 -42.10 18.91 20.39
CA GLY A 246 -42.67 19.75 19.34
C GLY A 246 -41.89 20.98 18.91
N ARG A 247 -40.82 20.80 18.12
CA ARG A 247 -40.51 21.64 16.94
C ARG A 247 -39.39 21.01 16.12
N LYS A 248 -39.58 20.95 14.79
CA LYS A 248 -38.61 20.43 13.83
C LYS A 248 -37.32 21.27 13.89
N ASN A 249 -36.28 20.76 14.53
CA ASN A 249 -34.94 21.34 14.44
C ASN A 249 -34.18 20.67 13.28
N SER A 250 -33.69 21.49 12.34
CA SER A 250 -32.77 21.05 11.30
C SER A 250 -31.53 20.43 11.95
N VAL A 251 -31.12 19.25 11.47
CA VAL A 251 -29.85 18.64 11.84
C VAL A 251 -28.73 19.58 11.41
N ARG A 252 -28.17 20.33 12.37
CA ARG A 252 -27.01 21.19 12.13
C ARG A 252 -25.81 20.27 11.92
N ALA A 253 -25.21 20.31 10.72
CA ALA A 253 -23.96 19.63 10.47
C ALA A 253 -22.93 20.04 11.53
N ALA A 254 -22.20 19.07 12.07
CA ALA A 254 -21.16 19.31 13.05
C ALA A 254 -20.14 20.33 12.49
N PRO A 255 -19.57 21.20 13.34
CA PRO A 255 -18.53 22.11 12.88
C PRO A 255 -17.34 21.29 12.35
N PRO A 256 -16.65 21.77 11.30
CA PRO A 256 -15.45 21.11 10.81
C PRO A 256 -14.43 21.03 11.96
N VAL A 257 -13.88 19.83 12.17
CA VAL A 257 -12.75 19.60 13.08
C VAL A 257 -11.61 20.54 12.64
N SER A 258 -11.08 21.34 13.56
CA SER A 258 -9.98 22.25 13.25
C SER A 258 -8.76 21.47 12.73
N ALA A 259 -8.00 22.03 11.78
CA ALA A 259 -6.85 21.35 11.19
C ALA A 259 -5.83 20.90 12.25
N GLU A 260 -5.58 21.75 13.25
CA GLU A 260 -4.71 21.43 14.41
C GLU A 260 -5.20 20.20 15.18
N SER A 261 -6.50 20.11 15.45
CA SER A 261 -7.07 18.93 16.12
C SER A 261 -7.01 17.64 15.27
N SER A 262 -6.95 17.74 13.94
CA SER A 262 -6.79 16.58 13.05
C SER A 262 -5.35 16.07 13.05
N GLU A 263 -4.36 16.97 13.03
CA GLU A 263 -2.94 16.59 13.10
C GLU A 263 -2.57 16.00 14.45
N ASP A 264 -3.07 16.57 15.55
CA ASP A 264 -2.87 16.02 16.88
C ASP A 264 -3.51 14.63 17.02
N LEU A 265 -4.72 14.43 16.50
CA LEU A 265 -5.36 13.11 16.44
C LEU A 265 -4.48 12.13 15.65
N ALA A 266 -4.02 12.53 14.46
CA ALA A 266 -3.19 11.69 13.59
C ALA A 266 -1.84 11.34 14.23
N ARG A 267 -1.18 12.28 14.90
CA ARG A 267 0.08 12.06 15.62
C ARG A 267 -0.13 11.10 16.79
N ASN A 268 -1.17 11.33 17.58
CA ASN A 268 -1.40 10.60 18.82
C ASN A 268 -1.88 9.17 18.58
N CYS A 269 -2.72 8.92 17.57
CA CYS A 269 -3.26 7.59 17.32
C CYS A 269 -2.17 6.57 16.98
N VAL A 270 -1.15 6.97 16.21
CA VAL A 270 -0.07 6.07 15.78
C VAL A 270 1.08 5.93 16.79
N ALA A 271 1.17 6.84 17.77
CA ALA A 271 2.36 6.95 18.64
C ALA A 271 2.64 5.69 19.45
N SER A 272 1.62 5.05 20.02
CA SER A 272 1.78 3.83 20.81
C SER A 272 2.25 2.64 19.96
N ALA A 273 1.66 2.45 18.77
CA ALA A 273 2.06 1.39 17.84
C ALA A 273 3.51 1.59 17.37
N THR A 274 3.90 2.82 17.07
CA THR A 274 5.26 3.19 16.68
C THR A 274 6.28 2.91 17.78
N ARG A 275 6.03 3.34 19.02
CA ARG A 275 6.92 3.08 20.16
C ARG A 275 7.07 1.58 20.42
N TYR A 276 5.96 0.84 20.37
CA TYR A 276 5.97 -0.61 20.55
C TYR A 276 6.84 -1.28 19.48
N PHE A 277 6.65 -0.94 18.20
CA PHE A 277 7.43 -1.51 17.10
C PHE A 277 8.92 -1.21 17.21
N LEU A 278 9.28 0.04 17.55
CA LEU A 278 10.68 0.41 17.79
C LEU A 278 11.30 -0.44 18.92
N ALA A 279 10.60 -0.60 20.03
CA ALA A 279 11.09 -1.36 21.18
C ALA A 279 11.22 -2.87 20.90
N THR A 280 10.27 -3.46 20.18
CA THR A 280 10.21 -4.92 20.00
C THR A 280 10.93 -5.43 18.75
N GLU A 281 10.93 -4.67 17.66
CA GLU A 281 11.48 -5.14 16.38
C GLU A 281 12.81 -4.50 15.99
N LEU A 282 13.09 -3.25 16.43
CA LEU A 282 14.27 -2.51 15.94
C LEU A 282 15.36 -2.30 17.00
N ASN A 283 15.00 -1.91 18.23
CA ASN A 283 15.97 -1.57 19.28
C ASN A 283 16.75 -2.78 19.78
N ASN A 284 16.09 -3.94 19.88
CA ASN A 284 16.67 -5.19 20.36
C ASN A 284 17.09 -6.14 19.22
N ALA A 285 17.13 -5.64 17.98
CA ALA A 285 17.51 -6.43 16.81
C ALA A 285 19.00 -6.80 16.85
N THR A 286 19.33 -8.08 16.70
CA THR A 286 20.72 -8.55 16.62
C THR A 286 21.41 -8.09 15.34
N GLU A 287 20.63 -7.79 14.30
CA GLU A 287 21.09 -7.27 13.02
C GLU A 287 21.51 -5.79 13.09
N ARG A 288 21.18 -5.08 14.18
CA ARG A 288 21.57 -3.69 14.38
C ARG A 288 23.05 -3.60 14.79
N LYS A 289 23.90 -3.16 13.87
CA LYS A 289 25.34 -2.94 14.10
C LYS A 289 25.63 -1.54 14.63
N ALA A 290 26.86 -1.32 15.12
CA ALA A 290 27.31 0.01 15.54
C ALA A 290 27.17 1.04 14.41
N GLY A 291 26.61 2.22 14.73
CA GLY A 291 26.31 3.27 13.75
C GLY A 291 25.00 3.10 13.00
N MET A 292 24.31 1.96 13.09
CA MET A 292 22.97 1.79 12.53
C MET A 292 21.90 2.38 13.46
N GLN A 293 21.08 3.28 12.92
CA GLN A 293 20.01 3.93 13.63
C GLN A 293 18.70 3.84 12.83
N ALA A 294 17.59 3.76 13.56
CA ALA A 294 16.26 3.85 12.98
C ALA A 294 15.41 4.73 13.89
N GLU A 295 14.73 5.70 13.30
CA GLU A 295 13.78 6.57 13.97
C GLU A 295 12.45 6.51 13.22
N ILE A 296 11.34 6.54 13.95
CA ILE A 296 10.01 6.60 13.35
C ILE A 296 9.30 7.83 13.89
N THR A 297 8.99 8.76 13.01
CA THR A 297 8.33 10.03 13.35
C THR A 297 7.05 10.21 12.56
N TYR A 298 6.05 10.79 13.21
CA TYR A 298 4.90 11.38 12.51
C TYR A 298 5.34 12.67 11.83
N ARG A 299 4.91 12.87 10.58
CA ARG A 299 5.01 14.15 9.87
C ARG A 299 3.74 14.44 9.10
N ALA A 300 3.30 15.69 9.15
CA ALA A 300 2.34 16.19 8.18
C ALA A 300 3.03 16.32 6.81
N TRP A 301 2.25 16.34 5.74
CA TRP A 301 2.80 16.44 4.38
C TRP A 301 3.72 17.66 4.22
N HIS A 302 3.37 18.79 4.84
CA HIS A 302 4.15 20.03 4.79
C HIS A 302 5.53 19.93 5.47
N ASP A 303 5.70 18.99 6.41
CA ASP A 303 6.93 18.75 7.17
C ASP A 303 7.83 17.63 6.61
N LEU A 304 7.38 17.00 5.51
CA LEU A 304 8.20 15.99 4.83
C LEU A 304 9.52 16.60 4.33
N PRO A 305 10.68 15.90 4.49
CA PRO A 305 11.97 16.44 4.10
C PRO A 305 12.01 16.81 2.62
N SER A 306 12.32 18.07 2.28
CA SER A 306 12.32 18.54 0.88
C SER A 306 13.23 17.73 -0.04
N ALA A 307 14.31 17.17 0.51
CA ALA A 307 15.29 16.37 -0.23
C ALA A 307 14.72 15.06 -0.80
N ILE A 308 13.59 14.55 -0.32
CA ILE A 308 13.01 13.30 -0.85
C ILE A 308 12.30 13.50 -2.19
N PHE A 309 12.05 14.75 -2.60
CA PHE A 309 11.31 15.07 -3.81
C PHE A 309 12.30 15.39 -4.95
N PRO A 310 12.28 14.67 -6.09
CA PRO A 310 13.22 14.87 -7.18
C PRO A 310 13.27 16.30 -7.75
N GLY A 311 12.14 17.00 -7.76
CA GLY A 311 12.04 18.41 -8.19
C GLY A 311 11.93 19.41 -7.02
N GLY A 312 12.26 18.97 -5.80
CA GLY A 312 12.11 19.73 -4.58
C GLY A 312 10.65 20.01 -4.18
N ARG A 313 10.50 20.85 -3.16
CA ARG A 313 9.21 21.15 -2.51
C ARG A 313 8.17 21.75 -3.46
N CYS A 314 8.59 22.66 -4.35
CA CYS A 314 7.68 23.33 -5.28
C CYS A 314 7.09 22.37 -6.31
N ALA A 315 7.90 21.48 -6.89
CA ALA A 315 7.42 20.47 -7.82
C ALA A 315 6.44 19.50 -7.13
N ALA A 316 6.77 19.07 -5.90
CA ALA A 316 5.90 18.21 -5.09
C ALA A 316 4.55 18.87 -4.77
N ALA A 317 4.52 20.18 -4.51
CA ALA A 317 3.29 20.93 -4.33
C ALA A 317 2.44 20.96 -5.61
N GLY A 318 3.07 21.17 -6.78
CA GLY A 318 2.39 21.09 -8.07
C GLY A 318 1.83 19.69 -8.38
N GLU A 319 2.56 18.63 -8.03
CA GLU A 319 2.08 17.24 -8.14
C GLU A 319 0.91 16.96 -7.22
N ARG A 320 0.98 17.41 -5.96
CA ARG A 320 -0.12 17.30 -5.00
C ARG A 320 -1.37 18.03 -5.47
N ALA A 321 -1.24 19.25 -5.97
CA ALA A 321 -2.37 20.01 -6.52
C ALA A 321 -3.02 19.27 -7.70
N ARG A 322 -2.21 18.76 -8.65
CA ARG A 322 -2.70 17.94 -9.76
C ARG A 322 -3.42 16.68 -9.29
N TYR A 323 -2.88 16.00 -8.27
CA TYR A 323 -3.52 14.83 -7.67
C TYR A 323 -4.89 15.18 -7.09
N ILE A 324 -4.97 16.20 -6.23
CA ILE A 324 -6.23 16.65 -5.59
C ILE A 324 -7.27 17.03 -6.64
N LEU A 325 -6.89 17.80 -7.66
CA LEU A 325 -7.79 18.17 -8.76
C LEU A 325 -8.29 16.95 -9.53
N SER A 326 -7.44 15.96 -9.78
CA SER A 326 -7.84 14.72 -10.46
C SER A 326 -8.85 13.91 -9.63
N GLN A 327 -8.69 13.88 -8.30
CA GLN A 327 -9.63 13.21 -7.41
C GLN A 327 -10.97 13.94 -7.38
N ALA A 328 -10.96 15.27 -7.25
CA ALA A 328 -12.16 16.09 -7.31
C ALA A 328 -12.92 15.89 -8.64
N HIS A 329 -12.19 15.84 -9.76
CA HIS A 329 -12.79 15.56 -11.06
C HIS A 329 -13.44 14.17 -11.12
N HIS A 330 -12.75 13.12 -10.63
CA HIS A 330 -13.33 11.78 -10.58
C HIS A 330 -14.57 11.69 -9.68
N VAL A 331 -14.56 12.37 -8.54
CA VAL A 331 -15.72 12.44 -7.64
C VAL A 331 -16.88 13.15 -8.33
N ASN A 332 -16.63 14.28 -9.00
CA ASN A 332 -17.66 15.00 -9.74
C ASN A 332 -18.25 14.18 -10.88
N LEU A 333 -17.43 13.42 -11.61
CA LEU A 333 -17.90 12.48 -12.63
C LEU A 333 -18.76 11.36 -12.02
N ALA A 334 -18.32 10.78 -10.89
CA ALA A 334 -19.06 9.73 -10.20
C ALA A 334 -20.42 10.22 -9.65
N LEU A 335 -20.50 11.49 -9.26
CA LEU A 335 -21.73 12.14 -8.79
C LEU A 335 -22.60 12.70 -9.93
N GLY A 336 -22.18 12.55 -11.20
CA GLY A 336 -22.91 13.07 -12.36
C GLY A 336 -22.93 14.61 -12.44
N LEU A 337 -22.05 15.29 -11.68
CA LEU A 337 -21.94 16.75 -11.62
C LEU A 337 -21.02 17.31 -12.72
N GLY A 338 -20.26 16.45 -13.40
CA GLY A 338 -19.49 16.82 -14.59
C GLY A 338 -20.39 16.80 -15.84
N ARG A 339 -21.03 17.92 -16.16
CA ARG A 339 -21.56 18.21 -17.50
C ARG A 339 -20.75 19.33 -18.13
#